data_AF-F2KJD0-F1
#
_entry.id   AF-F2KJD0-F1
#
_cell.length_a   1.000
_cell.length_b   1.000
_cell.length_c   1.000
_cell.angle_alpha   90.00
_cell.angle_beta   90.00
_cell.angle_gamma   90.00
#
_symmetry.space_group_name_H-M   'P 1'
#
loop_
_entity.id
_entity.type
_entity.pdbx_description
1 polymer ?
#
loop_
_entity_poly.entity_id
_entity_poly.type
_entity_poly.pdbx_seq_one_letter_code
_entity_poly.pdbx_strand_id
1 'polypeptide(L)'
;MRLIQKSGFLLVFVALSSVGQISFPTNDDHFIAVTAVAIGRMCAEQKPEMNYSLQNLLSMPDRGVTSELKKEIAKVDADPSLQDEIMAIQIHAAGDFSAMKYLCPSYAPKDTK
;
A
#
# COMPACT_ATOMS: atom_id res chain seq x y z
N MET A 1 -63.15 -28.69 8.76
CA MET A 1 -62.35 -29.93 8.88
C MET A 1 -61.42 -30.03 7.68
N ARG A 2 -60.13 -30.30 7.93
CA ARG A 2 -59.04 -30.72 6.99
C ARG A 2 -58.41 -29.60 6.12
N LEU A 3 -57.18 -29.14 6.44
CA LEU A 3 -55.83 -29.72 6.15
C LEU A 3 -55.43 -29.37 4.69
N ILE A 4 -54.33 -28.69 4.33
CA ILE A 4 -52.87 -28.87 4.56
C ILE A 4 -52.21 -27.67 3.83
N GLN A 5 -51.42 -26.79 4.46
CA GLN A 5 -50.03 -26.97 4.91
C GLN A 5 -48.99 -26.70 3.80
N LYS A 6 -48.35 -25.52 3.96
CA LYS A 6 -46.96 -25.15 3.65
C LYS A 6 -46.34 -25.73 2.38
N SER A 7 -46.41 -24.94 1.31
CA SER A 7 -45.43 -25.02 0.23
C SER A 7 -44.12 -24.38 0.71
N GLY A 8 -43.11 -25.21 0.97
CA GLY A 8 -41.78 -24.79 1.36
C GLY A 8 -40.79 -25.78 0.77
N PHE A 9 -40.36 -25.50 -0.46
CA PHE A 9 -39.33 -26.24 -1.18
C PHE A 9 -38.03 -26.21 -0.36
N LEU A 10 -37.65 -27.33 0.24
CA LEU A 10 -36.34 -27.53 0.86
C LEU A 10 -35.33 -27.82 -0.24
N LEU A 11 -34.63 -26.78 -0.70
CA LEU A 11 -33.40 -26.94 -1.47
C LEU A 11 -32.23 -27.15 -0.51
N VAL A 12 -31.77 -28.40 -0.47
CA VAL A 12 -30.48 -28.79 0.10
C VAL A 12 -29.37 -28.18 -0.76
N PHE A 13 -28.60 -27.25 -0.18
CA PHE A 13 -27.27 -26.90 -0.68
C PHE A 13 -26.25 -27.25 0.40
N VAL A 14 -25.68 -28.45 0.27
CA VAL A 14 -24.39 -28.80 0.88
C VAL A 14 -23.40 -28.84 -0.26
N ALA A 15 -22.50 -27.86 -0.33
CA ALA A 15 -21.17 -28.05 -0.90
C ALA A 15 -20.28 -26.85 -0.56
N LEU A 16 -19.23 -27.15 0.21
CA LEU A 16 -17.94 -26.48 0.30
C LEU A 16 -17.66 -25.52 -0.87
N SER A 17 -17.84 -24.23 -0.65
CA SER A 17 -17.00 -23.22 -1.30
C SER A 17 -15.95 -22.82 -0.28
N SER A 18 -14.79 -23.47 -0.41
CA SER A 18 -13.47 -22.94 -0.11
C SER A 18 -13.48 -21.63 0.67
N VAL A 19 -12.93 -21.66 1.88
CA VAL A 19 -12.36 -20.49 2.55
C VAL A 19 -11.18 -20.01 1.69
N GLY A 20 -11.50 -19.42 0.54
CA GLY A 20 -10.63 -18.50 -0.13
C GLY A 20 -10.68 -17.25 0.72
N GLN A 21 -9.78 -17.17 1.69
CA GLN A 21 -9.38 -15.89 2.26
C GLN A 21 -8.88 -15.04 1.09
N ILE A 22 -9.80 -14.34 0.43
CA ILE A 22 -9.46 -13.16 -0.33
C ILE A 22 -9.12 -12.15 0.76
N SER A 23 -7.85 -12.16 1.18
CA SER A 23 -7.26 -11.07 1.95
C SER A 23 -7.23 -9.88 1.01
N PHE A 24 -8.31 -9.10 0.98
CA PHE A 24 -8.25 -7.76 0.46
C PHE A 24 -7.18 -7.04 1.29
N PRO A 25 -6.12 -6.47 0.69
CA PRO A 25 -5.26 -5.57 1.43
C PRO A 25 -6.18 -4.51 2.04
N THR A 26 -6.09 -4.34 3.36
CA THR A 26 -6.77 -3.23 4.04
C THR A 26 -6.39 -1.97 3.28
N ASN A 27 -7.38 -1.21 2.80
CA ASN A 27 -7.22 -0.01 1.94
C ASN A 27 -6.06 0.90 2.40
N ASP A 28 -5.81 0.94 3.70
CA ASP A 28 -4.72 1.67 4.34
C ASP A 28 -3.32 1.25 3.86
N ASP A 29 -3.02 -0.04 3.66
CA ASP A 29 -1.68 -0.50 3.26
C ASP A 29 -1.35 -0.08 1.83
N HIS A 30 -2.33 -0.10 0.93
CA HIS A 30 -2.17 0.35 -0.45
C HIS A 30 -1.92 1.86 -0.49
N PHE A 31 -2.74 2.64 0.23
CA PHE A 31 -2.56 4.08 0.33
C PHE A 31 -1.19 4.45 0.93
N ILE A 32 -0.76 3.75 1.98
CA ILE A 32 0.56 3.94 2.58
C ILE A 32 1.65 3.59 1.56
N ALA A 33 1.49 2.52 0.80
CA ALA A 33 2.44 2.11 -0.22
C ALA A 33 2.59 3.15 -1.34
N VAL A 34 1.48 3.63 -1.90
CA VAL A 34 1.46 4.70 -2.91
C VAL A 34 2.10 5.97 -2.37
N THR A 35 1.78 6.34 -1.12
CA THR A 35 2.36 7.52 -0.47
C THR A 35 3.87 7.38 -0.27
N ALA A 36 4.35 6.20 0.14
CA ALA A 36 5.78 5.95 0.31
C ALA A 36 6.55 6.06 -1.02
N VAL A 37 5.99 5.51 -2.10
CA VAL A 37 6.58 5.63 -3.45
C VAL A 37 6.61 7.09 -3.89
N ALA A 38 5.50 7.81 -3.74
CA ALA A 38 5.38 9.22 -4.11
C ALA A 38 6.44 10.10 -3.40
N ILE A 39 6.55 9.97 -2.07
CA ILE A 39 7.54 10.72 -1.27
C ILE A 39 8.96 10.35 -1.71
N GLY A 40 9.25 9.05 -1.87
CA GLY A 40 10.58 8.60 -2.28
C GLY A 40 11.03 9.25 -3.59
N ARG A 41 10.13 9.31 -4.59
CA ARG A 41 10.38 9.98 -5.87
C ARG A 41 10.55 11.49 -5.72
N MET A 42 9.67 12.15 -4.97
CA MET A 42 9.77 13.60 -4.73
C MET A 42 11.08 13.99 -4.06
N CYS A 43 11.54 13.21 -3.07
CA CYS A 43 12.80 13.46 -2.40
C CYS A 43 13.98 13.32 -3.36
N ALA A 44 14.00 12.25 -4.16
CA ALA A 44 15.04 12.02 -5.17
C ALA A 44 15.05 13.11 -6.26
N GLU A 45 13.88 13.60 -6.68
CA GLU A 45 13.76 14.69 -7.64
C GLU A 45 14.22 16.04 -7.06
N GLN A 46 13.87 16.35 -5.81
CA GLN A 46 14.25 17.61 -5.16
C GLN A 46 15.75 17.71 -4.87
N LYS A 47 16.38 16.58 -4.51
CA LYS A 47 17.82 16.52 -4.18
C LYS A 47 18.47 15.27 -4.75
N PRO A 48 18.75 15.24 -6.06
CA PRO A 48 19.36 14.09 -6.72
C PRO A 48 20.71 13.69 -6.12
N GLU A 49 21.46 14.66 -5.57
CA GLU A 49 22.78 14.47 -4.96
C GLU A 49 22.75 13.63 -3.67
N MET A 50 21.58 13.54 -3.01
CA MET A 50 21.44 12.86 -1.73
C MET A 50 21.20 11.35 -1.85
N ASN A 51 21.06 10.82 -3.08
CA ASN A 51 20.80 9.40 -3.34
C ASN A 51 19.60 8.84 -2.56
N TYR A 52 18.53 9.62 -2.45
CA TYR A 52 17.29 9.16 -1.85
C TYR A 52 16.69 7.99 -2.64
N SER A 53 16.26 6.94 -1.95
CA SER A 53 15.62 5.80 -2.60
C SER A 53 14.62 5.10 -1.70
N LEU A 54 13.63 4.46 -2.33
CA LEU A 54 12.68 3.59 -1.65
C LEU A 54 13.38 2.37 -1.03
N GLN A 55 14.45 1.88 -1.67
CA GLN A 55 15.24 0.77 -1.14
C GLN A 55 15.91 1.12 0.20
N ASN A 56 16.37 2.36 0.37
CA ASN A 56 16.94 2.81 1.64
C ASN A 56 15.90 2.77 2.76
N LEU A 57 14.66 3.20 2.48
CA LEU A 57 13.53 3.09 3.41
C LEU A 57 13.31 1.63 3.83
N LEU A 58 13.19 0.74 2.85
CA LEU A 58 12.83 -0.67 3.06
C LEU A 58 13.94 -1.50 3.73
N SER A 59 15.19 -1.04 3.63
CA SER A 59 16.38 -1.70 4.19
C SER A 59 16.60 -1.36 5.66
N MET A 60 15.81 -0.47 6.27
CA MET A 60 15.90 -0.17 7.70
C MET A 60 15.19 -1.24 8.54
N PRO A 61 15.91 -1.89 9.47
CA PRO A 61 15.25 -2.71 10.48
C PRO A 61 14.36 -1.82 11.36
N ASP A 62 13.22 -2.36 11.82
CA ASP A 62 12.40 -1.80 12.90
C ASP A 62 11.67 -0.46 12.66
N ARG A 63 11.50 -0.03 11.40
CA ARG A 63 10.70 1.17 11.05
C ARG A 63 9.18 0.97 11.05
N GLY A 64 8.68 -0.12 11.62
CA GLY A 64 7.25 -0.45 11.60
C GLY A 64 6.70 -0.81 10.21
N VAL A 65 7.56 -0.97 9.19
CA VAL A 65 7.15 -1.44 7.86
C VAL A 65 7.07 -2.96 7.88
N THR A 66 5.84 -3.47 7.94
CA THR A 66 5.54 -4.91 7.94
C THR A 66 6.00 -5.57 6.63
N SER A 67 6.17 -6.88 6.64
CA SER A 67 6.56 -7.64 5.44
C SER A 67 5.53 -7.47 4.31
N GLU A 68 4.26 -7.39 4.69
CA GLU A 68 3.10 -7.18 3.85
C GLU A 68 3.16 -5.82 3.17
N LEU A 69 3.41 -4.76 3.94
CA LEU A 69 3.55 -3.40 3.41
C LEU A 69 4.77 -3.29 2.49
N LYS A 70 5.90 -3.95 2.80
CA LYS A 70 7.06 -3.98 1.88
C LYS A 70 6.72 -4.60 0.52
N LYS A 71 5.90 -5.66 0.51
CA LYS A 71 5.45 -6.30 -0.74
C LYS A 71 4.53 -5.40 -1.53
N GLU A 72 3.59 -4.72 -0.86
CA GLU A 72 2.68 -3.79 -1.54
C GLU A 72 3.45 -2.58 -2.10
N ILE A 73 4.40 -2.02 -1.35
CA ILE A 73 5.31 -0.97 -1.84
C ILE A 73 6.04 -1.41 -3.10
N ALA A 74 6.62 -2.62 -3.11
CA ALA A 74 7.33 -3.14 -4.28
C ALA A 74 6.41 -3.34 -5.48
N LYS A 75 5.17 -3.80 -5.24
CA LYS A 75 4.15 -3.94 -6.28
C LYS A 75 3.76 -2.57 -6.86
N VAL A 76 3.50 -1.58 -6.01
CA VAL A 76 3.13 -0.23 -6.42
C VAL A 76 4.24 0.44 -7.23
N ASP A 77 5.49 0.33 -6.79
CA ASP A 77 6.63 0.94 -7.49
C ASP A 77 6.86 0.33 -8.88
N ALA A 78 6.59 -0.99 -9.02
CA ALA A 78 6.76 -1.71 -10.28
C ALA A 78 5.55 -1.61 -11.23
N ASP A 79 4.38 -1.14 -10.76
CA ASP A 79 3.15 -1.11 -11.55
C ASP A 79 2.96 0.26 -12.23
N PRO A 80 3.11 0.34 -13.57
CA PRO A 80 2.92 1.60 -14.29
C PRO A 80 1.46 2.06 -14.34
N SER A 81 0.48 1.21 -14.02
CA SER A 81 -0.93 1.62 -13.99
C SER A 81 -1.27 2.52 -12.80
N LEU A 82 -0.42 2.55 -11.78
CA LEU A 82 -0.60 3.35 -10.56
C LEU A 82 0.08 4.72 -10.61
N GLN A 83 0.65 5.09 -11.76
CA GLN A 83 1.39 6.36 -11.89
C GLN A 83 0.51 7.58 -11.67
N ASP A 84 -0.76 7.53 -12.10
CA ASP A 84 -1.71 8.63 -11.88
C ASP A 84 -2.00 8.82 -10.38
N GLU A 85 -2.09 7.73 -9.63
CA GLU A 85 -2.33 7.77 -8.18
C GLU A 85 -1.11 8.30 -7.42
N ILE A 86 0.09 7.82 -7.80
CA ILE A 86 1.36 8.34 -7.28
C ILE A 86 1.46 9.85 -7.55
N MET A 87 1.19 10.29 -8.78
CA MET A 87 1.24 11.70 -9.16
C MET A 87 0.22 12.54 -8.39
N ALA A 88 -0.99 12.01 -8.13
CA ALA A 88 -1.98 12.70 -7.31
C ALA A 88 -1.47 12.97 -5.89
N ILE A 89 -0.81 11.99 -5.26
CA ILE A 89 -0.17 12.18 -3.96
C ILE A 89 0.98 13.19 -4.04
N GLN A 90 1.80 13.13 -5.10
CA GLN A 90 2.90 14.08 -5.28
C GLN A 90 2.40 15.53 -5.38
N ILE A 91 1.33 15.78 -6.14
CA ILE A 91 0.72 17.10 -6.26
C ILE A 91 0.21 17.58 -4.90
N HIS A 92 -0.44 16.71 -4.14
CA HIS A 92 -0.95 17.05 -2.81
C HIS A 92 0.21 17.38 -1.84
N ALA A 93 1.26 16.56 -1.85
CA ALA A 93 2.42 16.70 -0.97
C ALA A 93 3.34 17.87 -1.37
N ALA A 94 3.37 18.27 -2.64
CA ALA A 94 4.15 19.42 -3.11
C ALA A 94 3.69 20.75 -2.48
N GLY A 95 2.46 20.81 -1.99
CA GLY A 95 1.96 21.95 -1.20
C GLY A 95 2.61 22.08 0.19
N ASP A 96 3.31 21.05 0.68
CA ASP A 96 3.91 21.01 2.02
C ASP A 96 5.40 20.65 2.00
N PHE A 97 6.22 21.60 1.54
CA PHE A 97 7.68 21.49 1.58
C PHE A 97 8.23 21.29 2.99
N SER A 98 7.51 21.73 4.03
CA SER A 98 7.95 21.56 5.42
C SER A 98 7.88 20.09 5.84
N ALA A 99 6.82 19.37 5.44
CA ALA A 99 6.71 17.94 5.66
C ALA A 99 7.84 17.15 4.98
N MET A 100 8.24 17.54 3.76
CA MET A 100 9.31 16.86 3.01
C MET A 100 10.64 16.88 3.76
N LYS A 101 10.95 17.96 4.49
CA LYS A 101 12.15 18.04 5.35
C LYS A 101 12.21 16.93 6.40
N TYR A 102 11.07 16.49 6.92
CA TYR A 102 10.99 15.43 7.92
C TYR A 102 10.89 14.03 7.31
N LEU A 103 10.32 13.93 6.11
CA LEU A 103 10.09 12.65 5.45
C LEU A 103 11.31 12.16 4.67
N CYS A 104 11.96 13.01 3.88
CA CYS A 104 13.08 12.64 3.02
C CYS A 104 14.27 11.98 3.73
N PRO A 105 14.66 12.35 4.97
CA PRO A 105 15.72 11.65 5.70
C PRO A 105 15.50 10.14 5.85
N SER A 106 14.24 9.67 5.79
CA SER A 106 13.90 8.25 5.84
C SER A 106 14.28 7.47 4.58
N TYR A 107 14.51 8.18 3.48
CA TYR A 107 14.89 7.62 2.19
C TYR A 107 16.38 7.81 1.92
N ALA A 108 17.11 8.47 2.83
CA ALA A 108 18.55 8.70 2.70
C ALA A 108 19.33 7.38 2.76
N PRO A 109 20.47 7.26 2.09
CA PRO A 109 21.41 6.18 2.36
C PRO A 109 21.71 6.14 3.86
N LYS A 110 21.91 4.93 4.40
CA LYS A 110 22.43 4.84 5.77
C LYS A 110 23.85 5.38 5.75
N ASP A 111 24.18 6.24 6.71
CA ASP A 111 25.57 6.54 7.02
C ASP A 111 26.24 5.23 7.43
N THR A 112 27.08 4.68 6.56
CA THR A 112 28.02 3.63 6.94
C THR A 112 28.99 4.23 7.94
N LYS A 113 28.73 4.01 9.23
CA LYS A 113 29.64 4.34 10.32
C LYS A 113 30.15 3.07 10.98
#